data_AF-A0A0W8DDU4-F1
#
_entry.id   AF-A0A0W8DDU4-F1
#
_cell.length_a   1.000
_cell.length_b   1.000
_cell.length_c   1.000
_cell.angle_alpha   90.00
_cell.angle_beta   90.00
_cell.angle_gamma   90.00
#
_symmetry.space_group_name_H-M   'P 1'
#
loop_
_entity.id
_entity.type
_entity.pdbx_description
1 polymer ?
#
loop_
_entity_poly.entity_id
_entity_poly.type
_entity_poly.pdbx_seq_one_letter_code
_entity_poly.pdbx_strand_id
1 'polypeptide(L)'
;MTDTWSSDEIGDISKTFLVIEEQDTFYRSTYDGITGLAYEALAASTGDTVSSLYNVLVDTAKSTDAFGMLLCGTMQPMLQTGGTDFTYHSGQLLIGGTEGVDGETYYSGDMLYTPITREAWYVVTVTDIGYNGASLGLSCDSYNEPQAIIDSGTSNLAFPSDVYNALMDQIRAATLEAIPDFDTSYFEDSASCCDEDYCDPTSSSAALLELPSIYFTLGMEATDGSTSKHFTIEIPPEYYWRPEMNGDNSSMACRAIGISEGTSTVLGDVFMDGLYSYHDRVEGKIGLAVANNCPNNVTSSKKVYTAEDSVDWCSCFSSTMKKKSSWTTFLPWVAGASSGSGGCMWSLPAFWW
;
A
#
# COMPACT_ATOMS: atom_id res chain seq x y z
N MET A 1 5.47 15.94 24.58
CA MET A 1 4.43 16.64 25.36
C MET A 1 3.30 15.66 25.65
N THR A 2 2.87 15.48 26.90
CA THR A 2 1.68 14.67 27.20
C THR A 2 0.44 15.54 27.06
N ASP A 3 -0.51 15.08 26.27
CA ASP A 3 -1.78 15.77 26.01
C ASP A 3 -2.91 14.76 25.79
N THR A 4 -4.13 15.25 25.55
CA THR A 4 -5.32 14.43 25.27
C THR A 4 -5.64 14.49 23.78
N TRP A 5 -5.74 13.33 23.14
CA TRP A 5 -6.36 13.17 21.83
C TRP A 5 -7.80 12.71 22.01
N SER A 6 -8.71 13.15 21.14
CA SER A 6 -10.11 12.76 21.19
C SER A 6 -10.69 12.62 19.78
N SER A 7 -11.67 11.72 19.63
CA SER A 7 -12.60 11.68 18.50
C SER A 7 -14.01 11.38 19.01
N ASP A 8 -15.02 11.63 18.19
CA ASP A 8 -16.42 11.38 18.56
C ASP A 8 -16.70 9.88 18.76
N GLU A 9 -15.96 9.01 18.06
CA GLU A 9 -16.13 7.56 18.05
C GLU A 9 -15.38 6.86 19.20
N ILE A 10 -14.19 7.36 19.56
CA ILE A 10 -13.28 6.69 20.49
C ILE A 10 -13.22 7.40 21.85
N GLY A 11 -13.58 8.69 21.90
CA GLY A 11 -13.50 9.52 23.11
C GLY A 11 -12.06 9.92 23.46
N ASP A 12 -11.86 10.31 24.72
CA ASP A 12 -10.61 10.92 25.18
C ASP A 12 -9.53 9.90 25.53
N ILE A 13 -8.31 10.13 25.03
CA ILE A 13 -7.13 9.31 25.29
C ILE A 13 -5.94 10.21 25.65
N SER A 14 -5.36 9.94 26.82
CA SER A 14 -4.13 10.61 27.26
C SER A 14 -2.90 9.96 26.64
N LYS A 15 -2.02 10.77 26.03
CA LYS A 15 -0.86 10.28 25.29
C LYS A 15 0.29 11.28 25.30
N THR A 16 1.52 10.77 25.27
CA THR A 16 2.71 11.57 24.93
C THR A 16 2.86 11.69 23.40
N PHE A 17 2.84 12.91 22.91
CA PHE A 17 3.09 13.28 21.51
C PHE A 17 4.50 13.81 21.30
N LEU A 18 5.07 13.50 20.15
CA LEU A 18 6.25 14.16 19.62
C LEU A 18 5.79 15.45 18.94
N VAL A 19 6.38 16.58 19.36
CA VAL A 19 6.05 17.90 18.82
C VAL A 19 7.08 18.22 17.73
N ILE A 20 6.60 18.57 16.54
CA ILE A 20 7.45 18.97 15.44
C ILE A 20 7.85 20.44 15.66
N GLU A 21 9.06 20.66 16.15
CA GLU A 21 9.61 22.00 16.38
C GLU A 21 10.34 22.55 15.15
N GLU A 22 10.92 21.67 14.34
CA GLU A 22 11.61 21.99 13.08
C GLU A 22 11.18 20.99 12.00
N GLN A 23 10.96 21.47 10.77
CA GLN A 23 10.65 20.63 9.61
C GLN A 23 11.13 21.26 8.31
N ASP A 24 11.32 20.40 7.31
CA ASP A 24 11.52 20.77 5.92
C ASP A 24 10.55 19.95 5.06
N THR A 25 9.70 20.61 4.28
CA THR A 25 8.72 20.02 3.34
C THR A 25 7.61 19.12 3.92
N PHE A 26 7.43 19.04 5.24
CA PHE A 26 6.47 18.12 5.87
C PHE A 26 5.03 18.65 5.90
N TYR A 27 4.85 19.92 6.28
CA TYR A 27 3.51 20.49 6.44
C TYR A 27 2.82 20.68 5.10
N ARG A 28 1.55 20.24 5.01
CA ARG A 28 0.65 20.52 3.89
C ARG A 28 -0.59 21.21 4.40
N SER A 29 -1.31 21.93 3.55
CA SER A 29 -2.50 22.70 3.94
C SER A 29 -3.64 21.85 4.53
N THR A 30 -3.60 20.53 4.34
CA THR A 30 -4.66 19.59 4.73
C THR A 30 -4.35 18.75 5.96
N TYR A 31 -3.09 18.72 6.43
CA TYR A 31 -2.70 18.01 7.65
C TYR A 31 -1.45 18.61 8.29
N ASP A 32 -1.43 18.62 9.63
CA ASP A 32 -0.35 19.22 10.44
C ASP A 32 0.42 18.17 11.28
N GLY A 33 0.23 16.88 10.99
CA GLY A 33 0.86 15.79 11.73
C GLY A 33 0.76 14.45 11.00
N ILE A 34 1.42 13.44 11.56
CA ILE A 34 1.43 12.06 11.04
C ILE A 34 1.21 11.06 12.18
N THR A 35 0.44 10.01 11.90
CA THR A 35 0.33 8.84 12.77
C THR A 35 0.98 7.63 12.11
N GLY A 36 2.08 7.15 12.69
CA GLY A 36 2.75 5.93 12.25
C GLY A 36 1.98 4.70 12.73
N LEU A 37 1.49 3.88 11.80
CA LEU A 37 0.77 2.63 12.11
C LEU A 37 1.66 1.38 12.06
N ALA A 38 2.90 1.51 11.58
CA ALA A 38 3.86 0.42 11.50
C ALA A 38 4.31 -0.10 12.88
N TYR A 39 5.21 -1.08 12.89
CA TYR A 39 5.68 -1.73 14.12
C TYR A 39 6.66 -0.84 14.90
N GLU A 40 6.79 -1.09 16.20
CA GLU A 40 7.68 -0.31 17.09
C GLU A 40 9.16 -0.38 16.68
N ALA A 41 9.57 -1.40 15.93
CA ALA A 41 10.93 -1.53 15.40
C ALA A 41 11.37 -0.34 14.51
N LEU A 42 10.42 0.49 14.03
CA LEU A 42 10.69 1.72 13.28
C LEU A 42 10.56 3.00 14.10
N ALA A 43 10.15 2.91 15.37
CA ALA A 43 10.01 4.08 16.23
C ALA A 43 11.37 4.78 16.35
N ALA A 44 11.45 6.00 15.82
CA ALA A 44 12.64 6.83 15.98
C ALA A 44 12.83 7.12 17.47
N SER A 45 14.04 6.89 17.98
CA SER A 45 14.36 7.19 19.36
C SER A 45 15.71 7.88 19.50
N THR A 46 15.70 9.01 20.23
CA THR A 46 16.89 9.63 20.83
C THR A 46 16.95 9.38 22.34
N GLY A 47 16.10 8.48 22.87
CA GLY A 47 15.92 8.18 24.30
C GLY A 47 14.95 7.01 24.55
N ASP A 48 13.90 7.23 25.34
CA ASP A 48 12.82 6.26 25.53
C ASP A 48 11.89 6.24 24.31
N THR A 49 11.47 5.05 23.86
CA THR A 49 10.49 4.93 22.79
C THR A 49 9.13 5.42 23.28
N VAL A 50 8.51 6.30 22.50
CA VAL A 50 7.12 6.74 22.72
C VAL A 50 6.24 5.82 21.89
N SER A 51 5.30 5.11 22.54
CA SER A 51 4.33 4.26 21.84
C SER A 51 3.62 5.04 20.73
N SER A 52 3.16 4.39 19.65
CA SER A 52 2.37 5.07 18.60
C SER A 52 0.97 5.46 19.11
N LEU A 53 0.24 6.33 18.39
CA LEU A 53 -1.16 6.61 18.74
C LEU A 53 -2.00 5.35 18.62
N TYR A 54 -1.78 4.57 17.55
CA TYR A 54 -2.42 3.28 17.33
C TYR A 54 -2.25 2.31 18.49
N ASN A 55 -1.03 2.09 18.99
CA ASN A 55 -0.82 1.16 20.10
C ASN A 55 -1.56 1.62 21.37
N VAL A 56 -1.58 2.93 21.64
CA VAL A 56 -2.33 3.49 22.79
C VAL A 56 -3.84 3.29 22.60
N LEU A 57 -4.36 3.42 21.38
CA LEU A 57 -5.77 3.15 21.05
C LEU A 57 -6.13 1.69 21.35
N VAL A 58 -5.34 0.76 20.82
CA VAL A 58 -5.52 -0.69 21.02
C VAL A 58 -5.50 -1.03 22.51
N ASP A 59 -4.50 -0.53 23.25
CA ASP A 59 -4.32 -0.81 24.67
C ASP A 59 -5.43 -0.24 25.55
N THR A 60 -5.90 0.98 25.23
CA THR A 60 -6.94 1.67 26.00
C THR A 60 -8.31 1.04 25.76
N ALA A 61 -8.64 0.74 24.50
CA ALA A 61 -9.90 0.13 24.12
C ALA A 61 -9.96 -1.38 24.42
N LYS A 62 -8.81 -2.03 24.74
CA LYS A 62 -8.69 -3.49 24.82
C LYS A 62 -9.16 -4.18 23.54
N SER A 63 -8.82 -3.55 22.42
CA SER A 63 -9.16 -4.01 21.08
C SER A 63 -8.16 -5.06 20.59
N THR A 64 -8.54 -5.82 19.56
CA THR A 64 -7.61 -6.64 18.78
C THR A 64 -6.50 -5.75 18.19
N ASP A 65 -5.25 -6.21 18.19
CA ASP A 65 -4.15 -5.54 17.47
C ASP A 65 -4.27 -5.79 15.96
N ALA A 66 -5.27 -5.17 15.36
CA ALA A 66 -5.48 -5.16 13.93
C ALA A 66 -6.17 -3.85 13.51
N PHE A 67 -6.03 -3.47 12.24
CA PHE A 67 -6.79 -2.36 11.69
C PHE A 67 -7.11 -2.57 10.21
N GLY A 68 -8.22 -1.98 9.78
CA GLY A 68 -8.64 -1.92 8.39
C GLY A 68 -8.47 -0.52 7.82
N MET A 69 -8.01 -0.41 6.58
CA MET A 69 -7.97 0.84 5.83
C MET A 69 -8.83 0.71 4.59
N LEU A 70 -9.86 1.54 4.52
CA LEU A 70 -10.62 1.81 3.31
C LEU A 70 -10.07 3.09 2.70
N LEU A 71 -9.43 3.02 1.54
CA LEU A 71 -8.99 4.20 0.79
C LEU A 71 -9.91 4.37 -0.42
N CYS A 72 -10.62 5.49 -0.45
CA CYS A 72 -11.58 5.86 -1.50
C CYS A 72 -11.18 7.24 -2.04
N GLY A 73 -10.05 7.29 -2.73
CA GLY A 73 -9.38 8.46 -3.25
C GLY A 73 -10.17 9.27 -4.28
N THR A 74 -9.50 10.26 -4.87
CA THR A 74 -10.04 11.19 -5.89
C THR A 74 -9.98 10.67 -7.31
N MET A 75 -9.41 9.49 -7.51
CA MET A 75 -9.12 8.92 -8.82
C MET A 75 -10.40 8.60 -9.61
N GLN A 76 -11.40 8.09 -8.90
CA GLN A 76 -12.68 7.64 -9.46
C GLN A 76 -13.80 8.69 -9.34
N PRO A 77 -13.89 9.55 -8.30
CA PRO A 77 -14.86 10.62 -8.23
C PRO A 77 -14.85 11.53 -9.46
N MET A 78 -13.69 11.87 -10.01
CA MET A 78 -13.63 12.75 -11.18
C MET A 78 -14.24 12.09 -12.43
N LEU A 79 -13.96 10.81 -12.64
CA LEU A 79 -14.53 10.03 -13.74
C LEU A 79 -16.04 9.79 -13.56
N GLN A 80 -16.50 9.64 -12.32
CA GLN A 80 -17.91 9.34 -12.02
C GLN A 80 -18.78 10.59 -11.93
N THR A 81 -18.24 11.71 -11.44
CA THR A 81 -19.00 12.95 -11.22
C THR A 81 -18.77 14.00 -12.30
N GLY A 82 -17.68 13.91 -13.05
CA GLY A 82 -17.22 14.97 -13.96
C GLY A 82 -16.78 16.26 -13.24
N GLY A 83 -16.75 16.25 -11.90
CA GLY A 83 -16.35 17.39 -11.07
C GLY A 83 -14.87 17.33 -10.70
N THR A 84 -14.28 18.49 -10.42
CA THR A 84 -12.86 18.66 -10.05
C THR A 84 -12.69 18.98 -8.56
N ASP A 85 -13.61 18.54 -7.72
CA ASP A 85 -13.58 18.80 -6.27
C ASP A 85 -12.80 17.71 -5.53
N PHE A 86 -11.52 17.98 -5.23
CA PHE A 86 -10.68 17.04 -4.49
C PHE A 86 -10.99 17.01 -2.98
N THR A 87 -11.94 17.81 -2.47
CA THR A 87 -12.42 17.63 -1.09
C THR A 87 -13.21 16.33 -0.90
N TYR A 88 -13.52 15.63 -2.00
CA TYR A 88 -14.15 14.31 -2.01
C TYR A 88 -13.23 13.13 -1.70
N HIS A 89 -11.95 13.37 -1.33
CA HIS A 89 -11.14 12.31 -0.72
C HIS A 89 -11.87 11.72 0.48
N SER A 90 -12.02 10.40 0.48
CA SER A 90 -12.72 9.72 1.54
C SER A 90 -12.05 8.40 1.86
N GLY A 91 -12.41 7.86 3.01
CA GLY A 91 -11.88 6.62 3.49
C GLY A 91 -12.29 6.40 4.93
N GLN A 92 -11.86 5.27 5.47
CA GLN A 92 -12.05 4.94 6.87
C GLN A 92 -10.84 4.20 7.40
N LEU A 93 -10.49 4.47 8.65
CA LEU A 93 -9.54 3.69 9.43
C LEU A 93 -10.32 2.99 10.54
N LEU A 94 -10.39 1.67 10.45
CA LEU A 94 -11.07 0.82 11.43
C LEU A 94 -10.04 0.27 12.40
N ILE A 95 -10.25 0.45 13.70
CA ILE A 95 -9.38 -0.13 14.73
C ILE A 95 -10.07 -1.38 15.29
N GLY A 96 -9.38 -2.52 15.30
CA GLY A 96 -9.80 -3.74 15.97
C GLY A 96 -10.46 -4.81 15.10
N GLY A 97 -10.71 -4.56 13.83
CA GLY A 97 -11.39 -5.51 12.96
C GLY A 97 -11.68 -4.97 11.57
N THR A 98 -12.60 -5.66 10.89
CA THR A 98 -12.96 -5.39 9.49
C THR A 98 -14.36 -4.80 9.29
N GLU A 99 -15.18 -4.80 10.33
CA GLU A 99 -16.57 -4.36 10.30
C GLU A 99 -16.72 -2.99 10.96
N GLY A 100 -17.60 -2.16 10.39
CA GLY A 100 -17.97 -0.87 10.98
C GLY A 100 -18.74 -1.02 12.29
N VAL A 101 -18.94 0.11 12.98
CA VAL A 101 -19.61 0.14 14.29
C VAL A 101 -21.06 -0.35 14.23
N ASP A 102 -21.71 -0.26 13.06
CA ASP A 102 -23.08 -0.71 12.83
C ASP A 102 -23.12 -2.00 11.96
N GLY A 103 -21.98 -2.69 11.80
CA GLY A 103 -21.86 -3.94 11.05
C GLY A 103 -21.65 -3.76 9.55
N GLU A 104 -21.19 -2.59 9.10
CA GLU A 104 -20.91 -2.32 7.69
C GLU A 104 -19.70 -3.13 7.19
N THR A 105 -19.77 -3.59 5.94
CA THR A 105 -18.66 -4.24 5.25
C THR A 105 -18.02 -3.28 4.26
N TYR A 106 -16.71 -3.06 4.35
CA TYR A 106 -15.99 -2.09 3.51
C TYR A 106 -15.24 -2.70 2.32
N TYR A 107 -15.55 -3.95 2.00
CA TYR A 107 -14.98 -4.65 0.86
C TYR A 107 -16.01 -5.55 0.17
N SER A 108 -15.64 -6.02 -1.02
CA SER A 108 -16.42 -6.98 -1.79
C SER A 108 -15.54 -8.12 -2.29
N GLY A 109 -16.15 -9.28 -2.53
CA GLY A 109 -15.43 -10.50 -2.88
C GLY A 109 -14.71 -11.12 -1.69
N ASP A 110 -13.79 -12.06 -1.98
CA ASP A 110 -12.98 -12.72 -0.97
C ASP A 110 -11.79 -11.84 -0.59
N MET A 111 -11.49 -11.76 0.71
CA MET A 111 -10.26 -11.16 1.20
C MET A 111 -9.13 -12.17 1.10
N LEU A 112 -8.09 -11.82 0.35
CA LEU A 112 -6.92 -12.66 0.13
C LEU A 112 -5.76 -12.15 0.98
N TYR A 113 -5.08 -13.05 1.68
CA TYR A 113 -4.09 -12.69 2.68
C TYR A 113 -2.67 -12.95 2.19
N THR A 114 -1.78 -11.97 2.38
CA THR A 114 -0.33 -12.15 2.25
C THR A 114 0.31 -12.12 3.65
N PRO A 115 1.24 -13.03 3.97
CA PRO A 115 2.00 -12.96 5.21
C PRO A 115 2.87 -11.70 5.29
N ILE A 116 3.03 -11.16 6.50
CA ILE A 116 4.02 -10.13 6.83
C ILE A 116 5.35 -10.84 7.11
N THR A 117 6.35 -10.59 6.28
CA THR A 117 7.64 -11.29 6.37
C THR A 117 8.59 -10.70 7.41
N ARG A 118 8.32 -9.47 7.88
CA ARG A 118 9.09 -8.79 8.92
C ARG A 118 8.26 -7.69 9.58
N GLU A 119 8.12 -7.78 10.90
CA GLU A 119 7.47 -6.78 11.76
C GLU A 119 8.35 -5.54 11.97
N ALA A 120 8.54 -4.76 10.91
CA ALA A 120 9.13 -3.43 10.96
C ALA A 120 8.24 -2.50 10.16
N TRP A 121 8.25 -2.66 8.84
CA TRP A 121 7.20 -2.17 7.93
C TRP A 121 6.15 -3.26 7.72
N TYR A 122 5.13 -2.96 6.92
CA TYR A 122 4.22 -3.96 6.36
C TYR A 122 4.86 -4.66 5.17
N VAL A 123 5.86 -5.50 5.45
CA VAL A 123 6.69 -6.16 4.43
C VAL A 123 5.98 -7.36 3.84
N VAL A 124 5.68 -7.32 2.54
CA VAL A 124 5.03 -8.39 1.77
C VAL A 124 6.01 -9.04 0.81
N THR A 125 5.60 -10.14 0.16
CA THR A 125 6.42 -10.81 -0.87
C THR A 125 5.76 -10.67 -2.22
N VAL A 126 6.38 -9.89 -3.11
CA VAL A 126 5.94 -9.72 -4.50
C VAL A 126 6.59 -10.81 -5.34
N THR A 127 5.80 -11.66 -5.99
CA THR A 127 6.29 -12.80 -6.76
C THR A 127 6.35 -12.50 -8.25
N ASP A 128 5.45 -11.64 -8.74
CA ASP A 128 5.52 -11.12 -10.10
C ASP A 128 4.94 -9.70 -10.18
N ILE A 129 5.48 -8.92 -11.11
CA ILE A 129 4.91 -7.66 -11.57
C ILE A 129 4.80 -7.77 -13.08
N GLY A 130 3.75 -7.24 -13.66
CA GLY A 130 3.62 -7.19 -15.10
C GLY A 130 2.67 -6.12 -15.60
N TYR A 131 2.60 -6.01 -16.91
CA TYR A 131 1.82 -5.02 -17.63
C TYR A 131 1.12 -5.68 -18.81
N ASN A 132 -0.15 -5.34 -19.03
CA ASN A 132 -0.96 -5.95 -20.10
C ASN A 132 -1.01 -7.49 -20.04
N GLY A 133 -1.08 -8.05 -18.83
CA GLY A 133 -1.09 -9.49 -18.60
C GLY A 133 0.23 -10.21 -18.91
N ALA A 134 1.32 -9.48 -19.17
CA ALA A 134 2.65 -10.02 -19.38
C ALA A 134 3.62 -9.63 -18.26
N SER A 135 4.38 -10.60 -17.74
CA SER A 135 5.40 -10.37 -16.72
C SER A 135 6.49 -9.43 -17.21
N LEU A 136 7.08 -8.64 -16.30
CA LEU A 136 8.29 -7.86 -16.59
C LEU A 136 9.50 -8.75 -16.90
N GLY A 137 9.43 -10.06 -16.62
CA GLY A 137 10.49 -11.02 -16.94
C GLY A 137 11.71 -10.92 -16.03
N LEU A 138 11.58 -10.24 -14.89
CA LEU A 138 12.63 -10.12 -13.88
C LEU A 138 12.59 -11.31 -12.91
N SER A 139 13.71 -11.57 -12.23
CA SER A 139 13.71 -12.55 -11.14
C SER A 139 12.90 -12.01 -9.96
N CYS A 140 12.08 -12.84 -9.33
CA CYS A 140 11.14 -12.35 -8.31
C CYS A 140 11.82 -11.75 -7.07
N ASP A 141 13.08 -12.10 -6.78
CA ASP A 141 13.87 -11.45 -5.73
C ASP A 141 14.20 -9.99 -6.03
N SER A 142 14.23 -9.59 -7.31
CA SER A 142 14.44 -8.20 -7.73
C SER A 142 13.29 -7.29 -7.31
N TYR A 143 12.06 -7.81 -7.28
CA TYR A 143 10.88 -7.06 -6.81
C TYR A 143 10.92 -6.80 -5.30
N ASN A 144 11.76 -7.52 -4.54
CA ASN A 144 11.80 -7.48 -3.09
C ASN A 144 13.13 -6.95 -2.55
N GLU A 145 13.98 -6.31 -3.36
CA GLU A 145 15.28 -5.77 -2.91
C GLU A 145 15.15 -4.27 -2.57
N PRO A 146 15.55 -3.82 -1.37
CA PRO A 146 15.88 -4.62 -0.19
C PRO A 146 14.67 -5.26 0.48
N GLN A 147 13.46 -4.76 0.22
CA GLN A 147 12.16 -5.31 0.66
C GLN A 147 11.03 -4.69 -0.18
N ALA A 148 9.87 -5.34 -0.21
CA ALA A 148 8.63 -4.76 -0.73
C ALA A 148 7.67 -4.44 0.43
N ILE A 149 7.10 -3.23 0.46
CA ILE A 149 6.20 -2.79 1.55
C ILE A 149 4.88 -2.28 1.01
N ILE A 150 3.82 -2.40 1.81
CA ILE A 150 2.57 -1.65 1.63
C ILE A 150 2.63 -0.40 2.53
N ASP A 151 2.45 0.78 1.95
CA ASP A 151 2.66 2.05 2.68
C ASP A 151 1.69 3.16 2.24
N SER A 152 0.69 3.44 3.07
CA SER A 152 -0.25 4.53 2.84
C SER A 152 0.38 5.93 2.95
N GLY A 153 1.60 6.04 3.46
CA GLY A 153 2.35 7.30 3.56
C GLY A 153 3.03 7.72 2.25
N THR A 154 3.08 6.83 1.26
CA THR A 154 3.70 7.09 -0.06
C THR A 154 2.61 7.18 -1.13
N SER A 155 2.58 8.26 -1.91
CA SER A 155 1.56 8.42 -2.96
C SER A 155 1.76 7.46 -4.15
N ASN A 156 2.97 7.43 -4.71
CA ASN A 156 3.27 6.67 -5.92
C ASN A 156 3.56 5.19 -5.62
N LEU A 157 3.48 4.35 -6.65
CA LEU A 157 4.27 3.13 -6.71
C LEU A 157 5.75 3.54 -6.82
N ALA A 158 6.61 3.03 -5.95
CA ALA A 158 8.05 3.25 -6.08
C ALA A 158 8.77 1.92 -6.29
N PHE A 159 9.78 1.90 -7.16
CA PHE A 159 10.49 0.66 -7.51
C PHE A 159 12.01 0.85 -7.59
N PRO A 160 12.82 -0.19 -7.28
CA PRO A 160 14.23 -0.21 -7.63
C PRO A 160 14.42 0.00 -9.15
N SER A 161 15.55 0.60 -9.53
CA SER A 161 15.84 1.03 -10.91
C SER A 161 15.51 -0.03 -11.98
N ASP A 162 15.89 -1.30 -11.77
CA ASP A 162 15.67 -2.35 -12.76
C ASP A 162 14.17 -2.64 -12.98
N VAL A 163 13.39 -2.65 -11.89
CA VAL A 163 11.93 -2.87 -11.92
C VAL A 163 11.23 -1.64 -12.51
N TYR A 164 11.64 -0.44 -12.08
CA TYR A 164 11.13 0.84 -12.60
C TYR A 164 11.32 0.93 -14.12
N ASN A 165 12.54 0.71 -14.60
CA ASN A 165 12.86 0.79 -16.02
C ASN A 165 12.07 -0.25 -16.84
N ALA A 166 12.02 -1.52 -16.38
CA ALA A 166 11.28 -2.56 -17.09
C ALA A 166 9.78 -2.26 -17.21
N LEU A 167 9.16 -1.71 -16.17
CA LEU A 167 7.75 -1.32 -16.19
C LEU A 167 7.52 -0.08 -17.06
N MET A 168 8.32 0.98 -16.84
CA MET A 168 8.16 2.24 -17.55
C MET A 168 8.45 2.12 -19.03
N ASP A 169 9.34 1.24 -19.47
CA ASP A 169 9.58 0.98 -20.89
C ASP A 169 8.32 0.43 -21.58
N GLN A 170 7.58 -0.47 -20.92
CA GLN A 170 6.33 -0.99 -21.46
C GLN A 170 5.22 0.07 -21.46
N ILE A 171 5.08 0.84 -20.38
CA ILE A 171 4.09 1.93 -20.30
C ILE A 171 4.37 3.00 -21.35
N ARG A 172 5.64 3.40 -21.52
CA ARG A 172 6.05 4.38 -22.55
C ARG A 172 5.71 3.88 -23.94
N ALA A 173 6.03 2.63 -24.25
CA ALA A 173 5.72 2.03 -25.56
C ALA A 173 4.21 2.02 -25.83
N ALA A 174 3.40 1.56 -24.87
CA ALA A 174 1.94 1.53 -25.01
C ALA A 174 1.33 2.94 -25.11
N THR A 175 1.86 3.90 -24.34
CA THR A 175 1.41 5.30 -24.37
C THR A 175 1.69 5.94 -25.72
N LEU A 176 2.90 5.77 -26.28
CA LEU A 176 3.25 6.33 -27.59
C LEU A 176 2.56 5.61 -28.76
N GLU A 177 2.12 4.36 -28.57
CA GLU A 177 1.26 3.67 -29.52
C GLU A 177 -0.17 4.22 -29.51
N ALA A 178 -0.73 4.46 -28.32
CA ALA A 178 -2.08 4.99 -28.16
C ALA A 178 -2.19 6.49 -28.47
N ILE A 179 -1.14 7.26 -28.16
CA ILE A 179 -1.08 8.72 -28.25
C ILE A 179 0.25 9.11 -28.95
N PRO A 180 0.31 9.11 -30.30
CA PRO A 180 1.56 9.31 -31.04
C PRO A 180 2.25 10.65 -30.81
N ASP A 181 1.51 11.67 -30.39
CA ASP A 181 1.96 13.03 -30.09
C ASP A 181 2.09 13.33 -28.60
N PHE A 182 2.08 12.29 -27.75
CA PHE A 182 2.23 12.44 -26.31
C PHE A 182 3.53 13.16 -25.93
N ASP A 183 3.42 14.20 -25.10
CA ASP A 183 4.58 14.88 -24.53
C ASP A 183 5.28 13.95 -23.52
N THR A 184 6.45 13.44 -23.92
CA THR A 184 7.22 12.49 -23.12
C THR A 184 7.72 13.06 -21.78
N SER A 185 7.69 14.38 -21.58
CA SER A 185 8.02 14.97 -20.27
C SER A 185 7.04 14.56 -19.17
N TYR A 186 5.80 14.20 -19.52
CA TYR A 186 4.81 13.70 -18.55
C TYR A 186 5.10 12.30 -18.01
N PHE A 187 6.13 11.60 -18.51
CA PHE A 187 6.63 10.38 -17.88
C PHE A 187 7.52 10.65 -16.67
N GLU A 188 7.89 11.89 -16.40
CA GLU A 188 8.55 12.28 -15.16
C GLU A 188 7.50 12.39 -14.04
N ASP A 189 7.74 11.74 -12.90
CA ASP A 189 6.83 11.72 -11.75
C ASP A 189 6.65 13.07 -11.05
N SER A 190 7.48 14.05 -11.42
CA SER A 190 7.40 15.45 -11.01
C SER A 190 6.62 16.35 -11.98
N ALA A 191 6.24 15.82 -13.15
CA ALA A 191 5.54 16.56 -14.20
C ALA A 191 4.02 16.31 -14.16
N SER A 192 3.28 17.36 -14.49
CA SER A 192 1.82 17.36 -14.53
C SER A 192 1.33 17.44 -15.98
N CYS A 193 0.58 16.42 -16.40
CA CYS A 193 -0.15 16.34 -17.66
C CYS A 193 -1.42 17.20 -17.52
N CYS A 194 -1.43 18.38 -18.13
CA CYS A 194 -2.51 19.36 -18.03
C CYS A 194 -2.89 19.88 -19.42
N ASP A 195 -4.09 20.43 -19.57
CA ASP A 195 -4.56 21.14 -20.77
C ASP A 195 -4.58 20.34 -22.10
N GLU A 196 -4.47 19.01 -22.04
CA GLU A 196 -4.61 18.10 -23.19
C GLU A 196 -5.78 17.13 -22.98
N ASP A 197 -6.49 16.78 -24.06
CA ASP A 197 -7.68 15.90 -23.99
C ASP A 197 -7.35 14.52 -23.39
N TYR A 198 -6.13 14.02 -23.62
CA TYR A 198 -5.67 12.76 -23.03
C TYR A 198 -5.30 12.88 -21.55
N CYS A 199 -5.05 14.10 -21.05
CA CYS A 199 -4.75 14.37 -19.64
C CYS A 199 -6.00 14.62 -18.78
N ASP A 200 -7.17 14.88 -19.38
CA ASP A 200 -8.38 15.27 -18.65
C ASP A 200 -8.85 14.16 -17.68
N PRO A 201 -8.85 14.40 -16.36
CA PRO A 201 -9.25 13.38 -15.40
C PRO A 201 -10.77 13.20 -15.27
N THR A 202 -11.56 14.10 -15.85
CA THR A 202 -13.03 14.04 -15.88
C THR A 202 -13.56 13.31 -17.12
N SER A 203 -12.70 13.11 -18.13
CA SER A 203 -13.05 12.44 -19.38
C SER A 203 -12.84 10.93 -19.27
N SER A 204 -13.95 10.18 -19.25
CA SER A 204 -13.92 8.70 -19.32
C SER A 204 -13.43 8.15 -20.67
N SER A 205 -13.28 9.00 -21.69
CA SER A 205 -12.73 8.64 -22.99
C SER A 205 -11.31 9.17 -23.23
N ALA A 206 -10.63 9.68 -22.19
CA ALA A 206 -9.24 10.10 -22.29
C ALA A 206 -8.37 8.91 -22.71
N ALA A 207 -7.53 9.08 -23.74
CA ALA A 207 -6.74 8.00 -24.31
C ALA A 207 -5.79 7.32 -23.30
N LEU A 208 -5.36 8.03 -22.25
CA LEU A 208 -4.58 7.44 -21.16
C LEU A 208 -5.35 6.33 -20.40
N LEU A 209 -6.68 6.37 -20.39
CA LEU A 209 -7.52 5.35 -19.73
C LEU A 209 -7.73 4.08 -20.56
N GLU A 210 -7.33 4.09 -21.83
CA GLU A 210 -7.33 2.90 -22.69
C GLU A 210 -6.03 2.08 -22.52
N LEU A 211 -5.08 2.57 -21.71
CA LEU A 211 -3.84 1.87 -21.46
C LEU A 211 -4.08 0.58 -20.64
N PRO A 212 -3.29 -0.49 -20.86
CA PRO A 212 -3.40 -1.73 -20.10
C PRO A 212 -3.21 -1.58 -18.59
N SER A 213 -3.73 -2.53 -17.81
CA SER A 213 -3.47 -2.61 -16.37
C SER A 213 -2.05 -3.05 -16.04
N ILE A 214 -1.54 -2.58 -14.91
CA ILE A 214 -0.39 -3.15 -14.21
C ILE A 214 -0.93 -4.25 -13.28
N TYR A 215 -0.26 -5.39 -13.16
CA TYR A 215 -0.63 -6.40 -12.17
C TYR A 215 0.51 -6.68 -11.20
N PHE A 216 0.13 -7.07 -9.99
CA PHE A 216 1.02 -7.46 -8.90
C PHE A 216 0.58 -8.81 -8.36
N THR A 217 1.46 -9.80 -8.40
CA THR A 217 1.22 -11.10 -7.78
C THR A 217 1.96 -11.17 -6.46
N LEU A 218 1.26 -11.55 -5.40
CA LEU A 218 1.77 -11.67 -4.04
C LEU A 218 1.71 -13.11 -3.57
N GLY A 219 2.66 -13.49 -2.71
CA GLY A 219 2.59 -14.74 -1.97
C GLY A 219 1.34 -14.78 -1.08
N MET A 220 0.51 -15.81 -1.25
CA MET A 220 -0.73 -16.00 -0.50
C MET A 220 -0.48 -16.88 0.72
N GLU A 221 -1.08 -16.51 1.84
CA GLU A 221 -1.20 -17.37 3.00
C GLU A 221 -2.09 -18.56 2.66
N ALA A 222 -1.61 -19.76 2.94
CA ALA A 222 -2.37 -20.99 2.76
C ALA A 222 -2.57 -21.68 4.11
N THR A 223 -3.77 -22.20 4.34
CA THR A 223 -4.14 -22.90 5.58
C THR A 223 -3.33 -24.19 5.82
N ASP A 224 -2.77 -24.77 4.76
CA ASP A 224 -1.88 -25.92 4.80
C ASP A 224 -0.40 -25.55 4.97
N GLY A 225 -0.09 -24.25 5.11
CA GLY A 225 1.27 -23.73 5.20
C GLY A 225 2.03 -23.75 3.87
N SER A 226 1.37 -24.02 2.74
CA SER A 226 2.00 -24.00 1.42
C SER A 226 2.49 -22.60 1.05
N THR A 227 3.69 -22.56 0.48
CA THR A 227 4.31 -21.34 -0.04
C THR A 227 4.17 -21.22 -1.57
N SER A 228 3.30 -22.02 -2.16
CA SER A 228 3.04 -22.05 -3.61
C SER A 228 1.70 -21.42 -4.01
N LYS A 229 1.02 -20.77 -3.06
CA LYS A 229 -0.25 -20.11 -3.29
C LYS A 229 -0.01 -18.63 -3.50
N HIS A 230 -0.77 -18.04 -4.42
CA HIS A 230 -0.58 -16.67 -4.87
C HIS A 230 -1.91 -16.01 -5.16
N PHE A 231 -1.92 -14.69 -5.16
CA PHE A 231 -3.04 -13.90 -5.64
C PHE A 231 -2.54 -12.65 -6.34
N THR A 232 -3.34 -12.14 -7.26
CA THR A 232 -3.00 -11.00 -8.11
C THR A 232 -3.95 -9.84 -7.86
N ILE A 233 -3.39 -8.64 -7.86
CA ILE A 233 -4.11 -7.37 -7.90
C ILE A 233 -3.85 -6.72 -9.26
N GLU A 234 -4.91 -6.35 -9.98
CA GLU A 234 -4.82 -5.55 -11.22
C GLU A 234 -5.14 -4.08 -10.92
N ILE A 235 -4.26 -3.20 -11.39
CA ILE A 235 -4.33 -1.74 -11.28
C ILE A 235 -4.55 -1.14 -12.68
N PRO A 236 -5.77 -0.64 -12.97
CA PRO A 236 -6.07 -0.02 -14.25
C PRO A 236 -5.49 1.41 -14.34
N PRO A 237 -5.39 1.99 -15.56
CA PRO A 237 -4.69 3.25 -15.82
C PRO A 237 -5.18 4.46 -15.05
N GLU A 238 -6.46 4.52 -14.70
CA GLU A 238 -7.01 5.59 -13.88
C GLU A 238 -6.29 5.74 -12.54
N TYR A 239 -5.64 4.68 -12.03
CA TYR A 239 -4.85 4.71 -10.80
C TYR A 239 -3.39 5.09 -10.99
N TYR A 240 -2.73 4.63 -12.05
CA TYR A 240 -1.31 4.95 -12.27
C TYR A 240 -1.10 6.20 -13.13
N TRP A 241 -2.13 6.72 -13.78
CA TRP A 241 -2.20 8.10 -14.29
C TRP A 241 -3.10 8.92 -13.37
N ARG A 242 -2.54 9.30 -12.22
CA ARG A 242 -3.32 9.81 -11.10
C ARG A 242 -3.84 11.21 -11.29
N PRO A 243 -5.13 11.49 -11.03
CA PRO A 243 -5.61 12.86 -11.00
C PRO A 243 -4.92 13.70 -9.92
N GLU A 244 -4.66 14.95 -10.24
CA GLU A 244 -4.16 15.96 -9.32
C GLU A 244 -4.69 17.35 -9.69
N MET A 245 -4.65 18.29 -8.73
CA MET A 245 -4.99 19.69 -8.98
C MET A 245 -3.72 20.52 -9.09
N ASN A 246 -3.60 21.29 -10.17
CA ASN A 246 -2.52 22.25 -10.36
C ASN A 246 -3.03 23.68 -10.65
N GLY A 247 -2.11 24.64 -10.65
CA GLY A 247 -2.36 26.06 -10.93
C GLY A 247 -2.49 26.95 -9.68
N ASP A 248 -2.57 28.27 -9.88
CA ASP A 248 -2.49 29.31 -8.82
C ASP A 248 -3.54 29.17 -7.70
N ASN A 249 -4.64 28.46 -7.94
CA ASN A 249 -5.67 28.14 -6.96
C ASN A 249 -6.06 26.65 -6.97
N SER A 250 -5.16 25.76 -7.41
CA SER A 250 -5.46 24.32 -7.56
C SER A 250 -6.73 24.07 -8.39
N SER A 251 -7.00 24.84 -9.45
CA SER A 251 -8.27 24.76 -10.18
C SER A 251 -8.21 23.92 -11.46
N MET A 252 -7.01 23.49 -11.85
CA MET A 252 -6.80 22.73 -13.07
C MET A 252 -6.68 21.25 -12.74
N ALA A 253 -7.60 20.47 -13.30
CA ALA A 253 -7.60 19.03 -13.21
C ALA A 253 -6.55 18.47 -14.18
N CYS A 254 -5.52 17.84 -13.63
CA CYS A 254 -4.41 17.27 -14.37
C CYS A 254 -4.24 15.80 -14.00
N ARG A 255 -3.41 15.09 -14.75
CA ARG A 255 -2.89 13.78 -14.37
C ARG A 255 -1.39 13.85 -14.14
N ALA A 256 -0.87 13.00 -13.27
CA ALA A 256 0.55 12.73 -13.16
C ALA A 256 0.81 11.22 -13.17
N ILE A 257 1.98 10.79 -13.62
CA ILE A 257 2.33 9.38 -13.51
C ILE A 257 2.55 9.04 -12.02
N GLY A 258 1.81 8.05 -11.54
CA GLY A 258 1.82 7.55 -10.18
C GLY A 258 2.92 6.52 -9.93
N ILE A 259 4.04 6.60 -10.64
CA ILE A 259 5.14 5.64 -10.62
C ILE A 259 6.44 6.41 -10.51
N SER A 260 7.27 6.08 -9.53
CA SER A 260 8.56 6.72 -9.29
C SER A 260 9.71 5.70 -9.19
N GLU A 261 10.91 6.16 -9.51
CA GLU A 261 12.13 5.42 -9.22
C GLU A 261 12.50 5.61 -7.75
N GLY A 262 12.82 4.52 -7.06
CA GLY A 262 13.12 4.50 -5.64
C GLY A 262 14.19 3.47 -5.29
N THR A 263 14.45 3.33 -3.98
CA THR A 263 15.47 2.40 -3.46
C THR A 263 14.91 1.04 -3.05
N SER A 264 13.58 0.90 -3.02
CA SER A 264 12.85 -0.31 -2.64
C SER A 264 11.49 -0.32 -3.34
N THR A 265 10.84 -1.48 -3.36
CA THR A 265 9.44 -1.58 -3.82
C THR A 265 8.50 -1.03 -2.75
N VAL A 266 7.74 0.00 -3.08
CA VAL A 266 6.71 0.60 -2.22
C VAL A 266 5.38 0.56 -2.96
N LEU A 267 4.45 -0.24 -2.42
CA LEU A 267 3.06 -0.31 -2.86
C LEU A 267 2.29 0.79 -2.12
N GLY A 268 2.38 2.01 -2.67
CA GLY A 268 1.80 3.23 -2.10
C GLY A 268 0.30 3.40 -2.35
N ASP A 269 -0.19 4.63 -2.27
CA ASP A 269 -1.60 5.00 -2.47
C ASP A 269 -2.13 4.56 -3.85
N VAL A 270 -1.33 4.66 -4.92
CA VAL A 270 -1.71 4.10 -6.25
C VAL A 270 -2.05 2.61 -6.18
N PHE A 271 -1.39 1.84 -5.31
CA PHE A 271 -1.73 0.45 -5.05
C PHE A 271 -2.95 0.32 -4.14
N MET A 272 -2.96 1.04 -3.03
CA MET A 272 -3.93 0.87 -1.94
C MET A 272 -5.30 1.52 -2.20
N ASP A 273 -5.36 2.61 -2.97
CA ASP A 273 -6.60 3.31 -3.30
C ASP A 273 -7.58 2.36 -4.01
N GLY A 274 -8.86 2.37 -3.67
CA GLY A 274 -9.84 1.43 -4.22
C GLY A 274 -9.62 -0.02 -3.75
N LEU A 275 -8.75 -0.26 -2.78
CA LEU A 275 -8.68 -1.50 -2.01
C LEU A 275 -9.14 -1.25 -0.57
N TYR A 276 -9.57 -2.33 0.05
CA TYR A 276 -9.62 -2.44 1.49
C TYR A 276 -8.43 -3.28 1.96
N SER A 277 -7.56 -2.72 2.80
CA SER A 277 -6.43 -3.44 3.39
C SER A 277 -6.67 -3.70 4.87
N TYR A 278 -6.65 -4.97 5.28
CA TYR A 278 -6.79 -5.38 6.67
C TYR A 278 -5.45 -5.85 7.21
N HIS A 279 -4.84 -5.05 8.08
CA HIS A 279 -3.55 -5.31 8.71
C HIS A 279 -3.77 -6.08 10.01
N ASP A 280 -3.75 -7.41 9.92
CA ASP A 280 -3.87 -8.33 11.04
C ASP A 280 -2.50 -8.54 11.68
N ARG A 281 -2.17 -7.71 12.67
CA ARG A 281 -0.86 -7.78 13.35
C ARG A 281 -0.81 -8.93 14.34
N VAL A 282 -1.95 -9.44 14.81
CA VAL A 282 -2.03 -10.63 15.67
C VAL A 282 -1.55 -11.87 14.92
N GLU A 283 -2.02 -12.05 13.67
CA GLU A 283 -1.65 -13.19 12.83
C GLU A 283 -0.48 -12.90 11.87
N GLY A 284 0.06 -11.67 11.90
CA GLY A 284 1.20 -11.27 11.08
C GLY A 284 0.92 -11.34 9.58
N LYS A 285 -0.22 -10.79 9.14
CA LYS A 285 -0.67 -10.83 7.73
C LYS A 285 -1.47 -9.62 7.31
N ILE A 286 -1.60 -9.43 5.99
CA ILE A 286 -2.41 -8.36 5.40
C ILE A 286 -3.42 -8.98 4.45
N GLY A 287 -4.70 -8.76 4.73
CA GLY A 287 -5.80 -9.07 3.84
C GLY A 287 -6.01 -7.94 2.83
N LEU A 288 -6.21 -8.28 1.57
CA LEU A 288 -6.51 -7.34 0.49
C LEU A 288 -7.79 -7.77 -0.22
N ALA A 289 -8.69 -6.81 -0.43
CA ALA A 289 -9.95 -6.99 -1.15
C ALA A 289 -10.31 -5.70 -1.91
N VAL A 290 -11.25 -5.79 -2.85
CA VAL A 290 -11.75 -4.62 -3.57
C VAL A 290 -12.58 -3.77 -2.61
N ALA A 291 -12.28 -2.47 -2.54
CA ALA A 291 -13.02 -1.52 -1.69
C ALA A 291 -14.51 -1.51 -2.02
N ASN A 292 -15.34 -1.37 -0.98
CA ASN A 292 -16.79 -1.23 -1.08
C ASN A 292 -17.28 -0.25 0.01
N ASN A 293 -18.51 0.25 -0.15
CA ASN A 293 -19.11 1.21 0.79
C ASN A 293 -18.24 2.45 1.03
N CYS A 294 -17.59 2.93 -0.03
CA CYS A 294 -16.87 4.20 -0.01
C CYS A 294 -17.81 5.36 0.34
N PRO A 295 -17.50 6.22 1.32
CA PRO A 295 -18.42 7.30 1.73
C PRO A 295 -18.66 8.35 0.64
N ASN A 296 -17.75 8.45 -0.34
CA ASN A 296 -17.92 9.26 -1.55
C ASN A 296 -18.64 8.51 -2.70
N ASN A 297 -19.24 7.34 -2.43
CA ASN A 297 -19.94 6.48 -3.38
C ASN A 297 -19.11 5.95 -4.56
N VAL A 298 -17.79 6.03 -4.45
CA VAL A 298 -16.89 5.48 -5.45
C VAL A 298 -16.95 3.96 -5.47
N THR A 299 -17.04 3.42 -6.68
CA THR A 299 -16.74 2.00 -6.93
C THR A 299 -15.34 1.85 -7.50
N SER A 300 -14.54 0.97 -6.90
CA SER A 300 -13.22 0.59 -7.40
C SER A 300 -13.32 -0.27 -8.65
N SER A 301 -12.44 -0.02 -9.62
CA SER A 301 -12.28 -0.83 -10.84
C SER A 301 -11.11 -1.82 -10.76
N LYS A 302 -10.36 -1.83 -9.64
CA LYS A 302 -9.31 -2.83 -9.40
C LYS A 302 -9.92 -4.23 -9.31
N LYS A 303 -9.09 -5.23 -9.60
CA LYS A 303 -9.43 -6.64 -9.41
C LYS A 303 -8.49 -7.28 -8.42
N VAL A 304 -9.03 -8.19 -7.62
CA VAL A 304 -8.28 -9.06 -6.69
C VAL A 304 -8.75 -10.49 -6.93
N TYR A 305 -7.84 -11.40 -7.24
CA TYR A 305 -8.18 -12.80 -7.53
C TYR A 305 -7.01 -13.75 -7.26
N THR A 306 -7.32 -15.02 -6.99
CA THR A 306 -6.29 -16.06 -6.81
C THR A 306 -5.52 -16.31 -8.10
N ALA A 307 -4.21 -16.46 -8.02
CA ALA A 307 -3.34 -16.69 -9.17
C ALA A 307 -2.82 -18.13 -9.19
N GLU A 308 -2.77 -18.71 -10.39
CA GLU A 308 -2.11 -19.99 -10.64
C GLU A 308 -0.64 -19.72 -10.94
N ASP A 309 0.18 -19.71 -9.89
CA ASP A 309 1.64 -19.61 -9.99
C ASP A 309 2.28 -20.77 -9.21
N SER A 310 3.36 -21.31 -9.78
CA SER A 310 4.11 -22.45 -9.24
C SER A 310 5.35 -22.04 -8.47
N VAL A 311 5.71 -20.75 -8.50
CA VAL A 311 6.85 -20.22 -7.76
C VAL A 311 6.63 -20.44 -6.26
N ASP A 312 7.64 -20.96 -5.57
CA ASP A 312 7.68 -20.91 -4.12
C ASP A 312 8.00 -19.46 -3.72
N TRP A 313 7.03 -18.75 -3.13
CA TRP A 313 7.20 -17.32 -2.83
C TRP A 313 8.35 -17.06 -1.85
N CYS A 314 8.76 -18.05 -1.05
CA CYS A 314 9.98 -17.95 -0.23
C CYS A 314 11.25 -17.70 -1.03
N SER A 315 11.31 -18.26 -2.25
CA SER A 315 12.47 -18.12 -3.12
C SER A 315 12.68 -16.66 -3.56
N CYS A 316 11.61 -15.86 -3.54
CA CYS A 316 11.57 -14.44 -3.89
C CYS A 316 12.06 -13.51 -2.79
N PHE A 317 12.45 -14.01 -1.61
CA PHE A 317 13.10 -13.17 -0.61
C PHE A 317 14.42 -12.62 -1.16
N SER A 318 14.60 -11.31 -1.05
CA SER A 318 15.82 -10.66 -1.53
C SER A 318 17.05 -11.04 -0.72
N SER A 319 18.22 -10.68 -1.24
CA SER A 319 19.49 -10.93 -0.56
C SER A 319 19.55 -10.22 0.80
N THR A 320 18.97 -9.02 0.88
CA THR A 320 18.89 -8.24 2.12
C THR A 320 17.94 -8.88 3.14
N MET A 321 16.77 -9.37 2.71
CA MET A 321 15.83 -10.09 3.58
C MET A 321 16.45 -11.37 4.16
N LYS A 322 17.11 -12.16 3.29
CA LYS A 322 17.82 -13.39 3.69
C LYS A 322 18.93 -13.12 4.72
N LYS A 323 19.71 -12.05 4.55
CA LYS A 323 20.75 -11.64 5.51
C LYS A 323 20.17 -11.18 6.85
N LYS A 324 19.10 -10.38 6.86
CA LYS A 324 18.51 -9.90 8.13
C LYS A 324 17.86 -11.03 8.94
N SER A 325 17.28 -12.02 8.27
CA SER A 325 16.71 -13.21 8.91
C SER A 325 17.76 -14.07 9.63
N SER A 326 18.94 -14.26 9.04
CA SER A 326 20.00 -15.08 9.66
C SER A 326 20.61 -14.46 10.93
N TRP A 327 20.49 -13.15 11.11
CA TRP A 327 20.92 -12.45 12.32
C TRP A 327 19.91 -12.58 13.47
N THR A 328 18.62 -12.79 13.17
CA THR A 328 17.57 -12.98 14.18
C THR A 328 17.60 -14.38 14.81
N THR A 329 18.24 -15.36 14.16
CA THR A 329 18.36 -16.75 14.63
C THR A 329 19.49 -16.98 15.64
N PHE A 330 20.30 -15.95 15.97
CA PHE A 330 21.43 -16.04 16.92
C PHE A 330 21.04 -15.56 18.34
N LEU A 331 20.11 -16.27 18.99
CA LEU A 331 19.92 -16.22 20.45
C LEU A 331 19.92 -17.66 21.01
N PRO A 332 20.67 -17.96 22.09
CA PRO A 332 20.96 -19.32 22.49
C PRO A 332 19.71 -20.07 22.98
N TRP A 333 19.49 -21.18 22.30
CA TRP A 333 18.50 -22.25 22.48
C TRP A 333 18.32 -22.68 23.95
N VAL A 334 17.10 -22.59 24.48
CA VAL A 334 16.62 -23.46 25.57
C VAL A 334 15.59 -24.41 24.94
N ALA A 335 15.89 -25.70 25.03
CA ALA A 335 15.24 -26.77 24.29
C ALA A 335 13.80 -27.04 24.75
N GLY A 336 12.89 -27.16 23.77
CA GLY A 336 11.65 -27.93 23.94
C GLY A 336 10.42 -27.37 23.21
N ALA A 337 10.28 -27.63 21.91
CA ALA A 337 8.98 -27.84 21.25
C ALA A 337 9.18 -28.36 19.82
N SER A 338 8.21 -29.14 19.37
CA SER A 338 8.21 -30.09 18.26
C SER A 338 8.35 -29.49 16.85
N SER A 339 9.08 -30.22 16.01
CA SER A 339 9.18 -30.07 14.56
C SER A 339 7.82 -30.25 13.85
N GLY A 340 7.35 -29.19 13.20
CA GLY A 340 6.28 -29.18 12.21
C GLY A 340 6.71 -28.29 11.02
N SER A 341 6.55 -28.82 9.82
CA SER A 341 7.05 -28.38 8.52
C SER A 341 6.41 -27.11 7.94
N GLY A 342 7.19 -26.30 7.20
CA GLY A 342 6.73 -25.78 5.90
C GLY A 342 6.77 -24.28 5.61
N GLY A 343 6.87 -23.38 6.60
CA GLY A 343 6.79 -21.94 6.35
C GLY A 343 8.15 -21.22 6.41
N CYS A 344 8.43 -20.30 5.50
CA CYS A 344 9.53 -19.33 5.65
C CYS A 344 9.19 -18.19 6.63
N MET A 345 8.06 -18.29 7.33
CA MET A 345 7.79 -17.55 8.55
C MET A 345 8.73 -18.05 9.63
N TRP A 346 9.86 -17.36 9.74
CA TRP A 346 10.78 -17.53 10.85
C TRP A 346 10.05 -17.09 12.11
N SER A 347 9.77 -18.06 12.98
CA SER A 347 9.18 -17.85 14.30
C SER A 347 9.85 -16.67 15.01
N LEU A 348 9.13 -15.55 15.13
CA LEU A 348 9.42 -14.55 16.13
C LEU A 348 9.25 -15.21 17.51
N PRO A 349 10.07 -14.86 18.51
CA PRO A 349 9.89 -15.41 19.84
C PRO A 349 8.49 -15.01 20.32
N ALA A 350 7.66 -16.01 20.61
CA ALA A 350 6.46 -15.81 21.41
C ALA A 350 6.92 -15.15 22.72
N PHE A 351 6.71 -13.84 22.84
CA PHE A 351 6.76 -13.16 24.12
C PHE A 351 5.53 -13.64 24.88
N TRP A 352 5.71 -14.75 25.60
CA TRP A 352 4.83 -15.12 26.69
C TRP A 352 4.94 -14.03 27.76
N TRP A 353 3.79 -13.42 28.11
CA TRP A 353 3.63 -12.54 29.27
C TRP A 353 4.07 -13.21 30.57
#